data_AF-A0A6M4JC15-F1
#
_entry.id   AF-A0A6M4JC15-F1
#
_cell.length_a   1.000
_cell.length_b   1.000
_cell.length_c   1.000
_cell.angle_alpha   90.00
_cell.angle_beta   90.00
_cell.angle_gamma   90.00
#
_symmetry.space_group_name_H-M   'P 1'
#
loop_
_entity.id
_entity.type
_entity.pdbx_description
1 polymer ?
#
loop_
_entity_poly.entity_id
_entity_poly.type
_entity_poly.pdbx_seq_one_letter_code
_entity_poly.pdbx_strand_id
1 'polypeptide(L)'
;MSKYKHKDKVEAWTKVLMGNAEHMKSRVKLSIQSGALMTIIIGFVLGLFIYASVAKPATTASNNNPAHQIFALVLLVIAFLGSIWWLVANIMQLVALNMIIKGYSAEEVRPIISKWIIIGLVRYPNRYLLESVDTEEELSILRDKIENNSTQDEAQITETNKDLVKSNNNNDDENDSFKFVNEENKE
;
A
#
# COMPACT_ATOMS: atom_id res chain seq x y z
N MET A 1 17.66 21.61 4.15
CA MET A 1 18.64 20.66 3.57
C MET A 1 17.98 19.28 3.43
N SER A 2 18.06 18.65 2.26
CA SER A 2 17.58 17.27 2.05
C SER A 2 18.49 16.31 2.81
N LYS A 3 17.95 15.55 3.79
CA LYS A 3 18.69 14.57 4.59
C LYS A 3 19.35 13.46 3.76
N TYR A 4 18.84 13.21 2.56
CA TYR A 4 19.31 12.16 1.64
C TYR A 4 19.83 12.74 0.33
N LYS A 5 20.93 12.19 -0.20
CA LYS A 5 21.47 12.59 -1.51
C LYS A 5 20.56 12.07 -2.63
N HIS A 6 20.64 12.68 -3.80
CA HIS A 6 19.84 12.27 -4.97
C HIS A 6 20.06 10.80 -5.33
N LYS A 7 21.32 10.34 -5.35
CA LYS A 7 21.68 8.94 -5.65
C LYS A 7 20.98 7.95 -4.71
N ASP A 8 20.94 8.24 -3.42
CA ASP A 8 20.31 7.40 -2.40
C ASP A 8 18.79 7.34 -2.60
N LYS A 9 18.17 8.46 -3.00
CA LYS A 9 16.74 8.50 -3.37
C LYS A 9 16.46 7.63 -4.58
N VAL A 10 17.29 7.72 -5.62
CA VAL A 10 17.13 6.89 -6.83
C VAL A 10 17.20 5.42 -6.45
N GLU A 11 18.21 5.02 -5.69
CA GLU A 11 18.37 3.62 -5.30
C GLU A 11 17.20 3.09 -4.45
N ALA A 12 16.78 3.85 -3.44
CA ALA A 12 15.65 3.48 -2.59
C ALA A 12 14.36 3.31 -3.41
N TRP A 13 14.08 4.26 -4.31
CA TRP A 13 12.91 4.16 -5.18
C TRP A 13 13.01 3.03 -6.20
N THR A 14 14.20 2.74 -6.74
CA THR A 14 14.40 1.57 -7.60
C THR A 14 14.05 0.28 -6.86
N LYS A 15 14.55 0.08 -5.62
CA LYS A 15 14.21 -1.10 -4.81
C LYS A 15 12.70 -1.22 -4.56
N VAL A 16 12.07 -0.12 -4.14
CA VAL A 16 10.61 -0.08 -3.86
C VAL A 16 9.78 -0.39 -5.10
N LEU A 17 10.10 0.24 -6.23
CA LEU A 17 9.33 0.08 -7.47
C LEU A 17 9.52 -1.32 -8.08
N MET A 18 10.71 -1.92 -7.93
CA MET A 18 10.96 -3.29 -8.40
C MET A 18 10.22 -4.32 -7.54
N GLY A 19 10.20 -4.16 -6.21
CA GLY A 19 9.51 -5.09 -5.32
C GLY A 19 7.98 -5.01 -5.36
N ASN A 20 7.42 -3.85 -5.72
CA ASN A 20 5.97 -3.58 -5.61
C ASN A 20 5.35 -3.02 -6.91
N ALA A 21 5.91 -3.36 -8.07
CA ALA A 21 5.60 -2.70 -9.35
C ALA A 21 4.09 -2.71 -9.70
N GLU A 22 3.43 -3.87 -9.57
CA GLU A 22 2.01 -4.02 -9.93
C GLU A 22 1.11 -3.21 -9.01
N HIS A 23 1.34 -3.30 -7.69
CA HIS A 23 0.61 -2.55 -6.70
C HIS A 23 0.79 -1.04 -6.91
N MET A 24 2.01 -0.57 -7.16
CA MET A 24 2.28 0.83 -7.46
C MET A 24 1.61 1.30 -8.75
N LYS A 25 1.57 0.46 -9.79
CA LYS A 25 0.87 0.79 -11.05
C LYS A 25 -0.62 0.99 -10.85
N SER A 26 -1.26 0.14 -10.04
CA SER A 26 -2.67 0.32 -9.68
C SER A 26 -2.91 1.65 -8.98
N ARG A 27 -2.07 1.99 -7.99
CA ARG A 27 -2.17 3.27 -7.25
C ARG A 27 -1.95 4.49 -8.13
N VAL A 28 -0.97 4.44 -9.05
CA VAL A 28 -0.73 5.54 -10.01
C VAL A 28 -1.90 5.71 -10.96
N LYS A 29 -2.49 4.62 -11.48
CA LYS A 29 -3.69 4.72 -12.32
C LYS A 29 -4.87 5.35 -11.58
N LEU A 30 -5.09 4.94 -10.33
CA LEU A 30 -6.15 5.50 -9.49
C LEU A 30 -5.89 6.98 -9.18
N SER A 31 -4.64 7.37 -8.93
CA SER A 31 -4.20 8.77 -8.79
C SER A 31 -4.50 9.59 -10.05
N ILE A 32 -4.20 9.06 -11.24
CA ILE A 32 -4.50 9.72 -12.52
C ILE A 32 -6.01 9.88 -12.71
N GLN A 33 -6.79 8.83 -12.49
CA GLN A 33 -8.25 8.86 -12.66
C GLN A 33 -8.92 9.85 -11.70
N SER A 34 -8.56 9.78 -10.41
CA SER A 34 -9.09 10.70 -9.39
C SER A 34 -8.64 12.14 -9.63
N GLY A 35 -7.38 12.37 -9.98
CA GLY A 35 -6.86 13.70 -10.29
C GLY A 35 -7.46 14.30 -11.56
N ALA A 36 -7.72 13.50 -12.60
CA ALA A 36 -8.42 13.94 -13.80
C ALA A 36 -9.86 14.36 -13.49
N LEU A 37 -10.59 13.56 -12.71
CA LEU A 37 -11.94 13.89 -12.27
C LEU A 37 -11.95 15.18 -11.45
N MET A 38 -11.02 15.34 -10.51
CA MET A 38 -10.90 16.54 -9.69
C MET A 38 -10.57 17.78 -10.54
N THR A 39 -9.71 17.64 -11.55
CA THR A 39 -9.38 18.73 -12.48
C THR A 39 -10.60 19.17 -13.29
N ILE A 40 -11.43 18.23 -13.75
CA ILE A 40 -12.68 18.54 -14.46
C ILE A 40 -13.64 19.30 -13.54
N ILE A 41 -13.84 18.84 -12.31
CA ILE A 41 -14.73 19.49 -11.34
C ILE A 41 -14.25 20.91 -11.03
N ILE A 42 -12.96 21.08 -10.72
CA ILE A 42 -12.38 22.39 -10.42
C ILE A 42 -12.47 23.31 -11.65
N GLY A 43 -12.15 22.80 -12.84
CA GLY A 43 -12.27 23.55 -14.09
C GLY A 43 -13.69 24.01 -14.37
N PHE A 44 -14.68 23.17 -14.10
CA PHE A 44 -16.10 23.53 -14.21
C PHE A 44 -16.50 24.62 -13.22
N VAL A 45 -16.11 24.50 -11.95
CA VAL A 45 -16.39 25.52 -10.91
C VAL A 45 -15.73 26.86 -11.26
N LEU A 46 -14.46 26.84 -11.71
CA LEU A 46 -13.76 28.04 -12.17
C LEU A 46 -14.44 28.65 -13.40
N GLY A 47 -14.89 27.84 -14.35
CA GLY A 47 -15.65 28.29 -15.51
C GLY A 47 -16.94 29.00 -15.12
N LEU A 48 -17.71 28.44 -14.16
CA LEU A 48 -18.90 29.07 -13.61
C LEU A 48 -18.58 30.39 -12.91
N PHE A 49 -17.48 30.45 -12.14
CA PHE A 49 -17.07 31.66 -11.44
C PHE A 49 -16.69 32.78 -12.42
N ILE A 50 -15.96 32.45 -13.48
CA ILE A 50 -15.60 33.39 -14.55
C ILE A 50 -16.87 33.86 -15.27
N TYR A 51 -17.74 32.94 -15.67
CA TYR A 51 -19.01 33.28 -16.31
C TYR A 51 -19.85 34.21 -15.41
N ALA A 52 -20.02 33.89 -14.13
CA ALA A 52 -20.78 34.74 -13.20
C ALA A 52 -20.13 36.12 -12.97
N SER A 53 -18.80 36.21 -13.06
CA SER A 53 -18.06 37.46 -12.89
C SER A 53 -18.07 38.33 -14.15
N VAL A 54 -18.19 37.73 -15.33
CA VAL A 54 -18.16 38.43 -16.64
C VAL A 54 -19.56 38.68 -17.20
N ALA A 55 -20.53 37.79 -16.92
CA ALA A 55 -21.90 37.85 -17.45
C ALA A 55 -22.81 38.85 -16.71
N LYS A 56 -22.32 39.56 -15.69
CA LYS A 56 -23.10 40.68 -15.11
C LYS A 56 -23.20 41.79 -16.17
N PRO A 57 -24.41 42.23 -16.55
CA PRO A 57 -24.56 43.29 -17.53
C PRO A 57 -23.88 44.57 -17.04
N ALA A 58 -23.25 45.29 -17.96
CA ALA A 58 -22.52 46.55 -17.75
C ALA A 58 -23.34 47.71 -17.16
N THR A 59 -24.52 47.45 -16.60
CA THR A 59 -25.44 48.44 -16.02
C THR A 59 -25.04 48.87 -14.60
N THR A 60 -24.09 48.19 -13.95
CA THR A 60 -23.50 48.63 -12.67
C THR A 60 -22.04 49.02 -12.89
N ALA A 61 -21.82 50.25 -13.36
CA ALA A 61 -20.52 50.82 -13.70
C ALA A 61 -19.54 51.03 -12.51
N SER A 62 -19.72 50.36 -11.36
CA SER A 62 -19.01 50.75 -10.12
C SER A 62 -17.96 49.78 -9.59
N ASN A 63 -17.92 48.49 -9.95
CA ASN A 63 -16.99 47.56 -9.28
C ASN A 63 -16.27 46.53 -10.17
N ASN A 64 -16.14 46.81 -11.47
CA ASN A 64 -15.27 46.01 -12.35
C ASN A 64 -13.80 46.40 -12.11
N ASN A 65 -13.23 46.01 -10.97
CA ASN A 65 -11.82 46.22 -10.70
C ASN A 65 -11.00 45.26 -11.60
N PRO A 66 -10.28 45.77 -12.62
CA PRO A 66 -9.50 44.93 -13.54
C PRO A 66 -8.45 44.08 -12.81
N ALA A 67 -8.03 44.49 -11.61
CA ALA A 67 -7.11 43.72 -10.78
C ALA A 67 -7.64 42.32 -10.42
N HIS A 68 -8.95 42.16 -10.17
CA HIS A 68 -9.53 40.85 -9.84
C HIS A 68 -9.56 39.91 -11.05
N GLN A 69 -9.81 40.45 -12.25
CA GLN A 69 -9.80 39.67 -13.50
C GLN A 69 -8.38 39.22 -13.85
N ILE A 70 -7.40 40.11 -13.73
CA ILE A 70 -5.98 39.80 -13.95
C ILE A 70 -5.50 38.74 -12.93
N PHE A 71 -5.87 38.88 -11.66
CA PHE A 71 -5.51 37.91 -10.62
C PHE A 71 -6.12 36.53 -10.88
N ALA A 72 -7.40 36.45 -11.29
CA ALA A 72 -8.04 35.20 -11.66
C ALA A 72 -7.36 34.54 -12.87
N LEU A 73 -6.96 35.32 -13.87
CA LEU A 73 -6.23 34.83 -15.04
C LEU A 73 -4.86 34.27 -14.64
N VAL A 74 -4.11 34.97 -13.79
CA VAL A 74 -2.80 34.51 -13.29
C VAL A 74 -2.94 33.20 -12.50
N LEU A 75 -3.94 33.09 -11.61
CA LEU A 75 -4.22 31.86 -10.88
C LEU A 75 -4.58 30.70 -11.82
N LEU A 76 -5.36 30.96 -12.87
CA LEU A 76 -5.72 29.96 -13.88
C LEU A 76 -4.48 29.43 -14.59
N VAL A 77 -3.56 30.31 -15.01
CA VAL A 77 -2.31 29.94 -15.68
C VAL A 77 -1.43 29.09 -14.75
N ILE A 78 -1.28 29.49 -13.48
CA ILE A 78 -0.49 28.73 -12.50
C ILE A 78 -1.11 27.35 -12.25
N ALA A 79 -2.44 27.27 -12.10
CA ALA A 79 -3.15 26.00 -11.91
C ALA A 79 -2.98 25.07 -13.13
N PHE A 80 -3.04 25.62 -14.33
CA PHE A 80 -2.82 24.88 -15.58
C PHE A 80 -1.40 24.33 -15.68
N LEU A 81 -0.38 25.16 -15.43
CA LEU A 81 1.02 24.72 -15.41
C LEU A 81 1.27 23.65 -14.34
N GLY A 82 0.68 23.82 -13.15
CA GLY A 82 0.75 22.82 -12.08
C GLY A 82 0.10 21.48 -12.46
N SER A 83 -1.04 21.52 -13.15
CA SER A 83 -1.73 20.33 -13.64
C SER A 83 -0.90 19.58 -14.69
N ILE A 84 -0.31 20.30 -15.65
CA ILE A 84 0.60 19.71 -16.65
C ILE A 84 1.81 19.07 -15.96
N TRP A 85 2.46 19.79 -15.05
CA TRP A 85 3.61 19.29 -14.32
C TRP A 85 3.28 18.01 -13.54
N TRP A 86 2.15 18.00 -12.82
CA TRP A 86 1.67 16.83 -12.09
C TRP A 86 1.39 15.65 -13.02
N LEU A 87 0.76 15.90 -14.17
CA LEU A 87 0.46 14.86 -15.16
C LEU A 87 1.74 14.23 -15.72
N VAL A 88 2.73 15.05 -16.09
CA VAL A 88 4.04 14.60 -16.60
C VAL A 88 4.75 13.72 -15.57
N ALA A 89 4.74 14.10 -14.29
CA ALA A 89 5.35 13.32 -13.22
C ALA A 89 4.68 11.93 -13.07
N ASN A 90 3.35 11.86 -13.13
CA ASN A 90 2.62 10.58 -13.05
C ASN A 90 2.86 9.70 -14.28
N ILE A 91 2.93 10.29 -15.48
CA ILE A 91 3.24 9.55 -16.71
C ILE A 91 4.64 8.94 -16.63
N MET A 92 5.66 9.70 -16.18
CA MET A 92 7.00 9.15 -16.02
C MET A 92 7.05 7.99 -15.03
N GLN A 93 6.32 8.08 -13.92
CA GLN A 93 6.21 6.98 -12.97
C GLN A 93 5.60 5.74 -13.61
N LEU A 94 4.54 5.93 -14.40
CA LEU A 94 3.86 4.84 -15.10
C LEU A 94 4.75 4.19 -16.16
N VAL A 95 5.59 4.98 -16.86
CA VAL A 95 6.60 4.47 -17.79
C VAL A 95 7.62 3.59 -17.05
N ALA A 96 8.18 4.07 -15.93
CA ALA A 96 9.12 3.29 -15.12
C ALA A 96 8.50 1.97 -14.65
N LEU A 97 7.27 2.00 -14.14
CA LEU A 97 6.54 0.81 -13.69
C LEU A 97 6.25 -0.17 -14.83
N ASN A 98 5.87 0.33 -16.00
CA ASN A 98 5.64 -0.53 -17.16
C ASN A 98 6.93 -1.20 -17.66
N MET A 99 8.08 -0.54 -17.57
CA MET A 99 9.36 -1.17 -17.89
C MET A 99 9.71 -2.25 -16.88
N ILE A 100 9.52 -2.01 -15.59
CA ILE A 100 9.75 -3.03 -14.56
C ILE A 100 8.86 -4.26 -14.80
N ILE A 101 7.57 -4.07 -15.05
CA ILE A 101 6.62 -5.17 -15.30
C ILE A 101 6.98 -5.94 -16.58
N LYS A 102 7.59 -5.28 -17.57
CA LYS A 102 8.09 -5.93 -18.80
C LYS A 102 9.41 -6.69 -18.60
N GLY A 103 9.98 -6.69 -17.39
CA GLY A 103 11.21 -7.42 -17.06
C GLY A 103 12.50 -6.67 -17.38
N TYR A 104 12.47 -5.34 -17.55
CA TYR A 104 13.69 -4.55 -17.73
C TYR A 104 14.55 -4.55 -16.46
N SER A 105 15.87 -4.47 -16.63
CA SER A 105 16.81 -4.53 -15.51
C SER A 105 16.81 -3.23 -14.69
N ALA A 106 17.31 -3.31 -13.45
CA ALA A 106 17.42 -2.15 -12.55
C ALA A 106 18.24 -1.00 -13.16
N GLU A 107 19.27 -1.34 -13.95
CA GLU A 107 20.16 -0.37 -14.60
C GLU A 107 19.46 0.41 -15.70
N GLU A 108 18.60 -0.25 -16.48
CA GLU A 108 17.83 0.36 -17.56
C GLU A 108 16.72 1.28 -17.04
N VAL A 109 16.11 0.94 -15.91
CA VAL A 109 15.01 1.71 -15.32
C VAL A 109 15.51 2.89 -14.47
N ARG A 110 16.70 2.77 -13.86
CA ARG A 110 17.35 3.82 -13.04
C ARG A 110 17.36 5.22 -13.64
N PRO A 111 17.75 5.46 -14.91
CA PRO A 111 17.75 6.80 -15.50
C PRO A 111 16.34 7.41 -15.56
N ILE A 112 15.31 6.60 -15.78
CA ILE A 112 13.92 7.06 -15.83
C ILE A 112 13.43 7.42 -14.42
N ILE A 113 13.74 6.58 -13.43
CA ILE A 113 13.44 6.87 -12.01
C ILE A 113 14.15 8.16 -11.56
N SER A 114 15.40 8.36 -11.96
CA SER A 114 16.15 9.58 -11.67
C SER A 114 15.46 10.83 -12.22
N LYS A 115 15.04 10.80 -13.51
CA LYS A 115 14.28 11.89 -14.14
C LYS A 115 12.95 12.12 -13.45
N TRP A 116 12.22 11.06 -13.11
CA TRP A 116 10.97 11.14 -12.38
C TRP A 116 11.15 11.80 -10.99
N ILE A 117 12.20 11.44 -10.24
CA ILE A 117 12.48 12.05 -8.93
C ILE A 117 12.78 13.55 -9.06
N ILE A 118 13.55 13.95 -10.08
CA ILE A 118 13.87 15.35 -10.34
C ILE A 118 12.62 16.14 -10.72
N ILE A 119 11.86 15.63 -11.70
CA ILE A 119 10.69 16.32 -12.25
C ILE A 119 9.56 16.33 -11.24
N GLY A 120 9.24 15.19 -10.62
CA GLY A 120 8.16 15.06 -9.64
C GLY A 120 8.52 15.53 -8.23
N LEU A 121 9.74 16.06 -8.01
CA LEU A 121 10.24 16.47 -6.69
C LEU A 121 9.98 15.42 -5.60
N VAL A 122 10.21 14.15 -5.96
CA VAL A 122 9.74 13.01 -5.17
C VAL A 122 10.52 12.91 -3.86
N ARG A 123 9.79 12.76 -2.75
CA ARG A 123 10.38 12.57 -1.43
C ARG A 123 10.97 11.16 -1.29
N TYR A 124 11.88 11.00 -0.34
CA TYR A 124 12.48 9.70 -0.05
C TYR A 124 11.40 8.71 0.45
N PRO A 125 11.40 7.43 0.00
CA PRO A 125 10.30 6.49 0.20
C PRO A 125 10.30 5.81 1.58
N ASN A 126 10.44 6.55 2.68
CA ASN A 126 10.50 5.99 4.05
C ASN A 126 9.34 5.03 4.38
N ARG A 127 8.14 5.27 3.83
CA ARG A 127 6.95 4.47 4.11
C ARG A 127 6.87 3.16 3.28
N TYR A 128 7.73 3.03 2.29
CA TYR A 128 7.74 1.89 1.36
C TYR A 128 9.00 1.05 1.48
N LEU A 129 10.04 1.62 2.08
CA LEU A 129 11.16 0.86 2.63
C LEU A 129 10.66 0.19 3.90
N LEU A 130 9.97 -0.94 3.73
CA LEU A 130 9.95 -1.92 4.80
C LEU A 130 11.40 -2.36 4.96
N GLU A 131 11.90 -2.24 6.18
CA GLU A 131 13.15 -2.86 6.62
C GLU A 131 13.16 -4.28 6.05
N SER A 132 14.07 -4.57 5.11
CA SER A 132 14.32 -5.93 4.65
C SER A 132 15.19 -6.68 5.68
N VAL A 133 14.89 -6.47 6.96
CA VAL A 133 15.66 -6.82 8.16
C VAL A 133 14.53 -7.03 9.19
N ASP A 134 14.03 -8.23 9.48
CA ASP A 134 14.73 -9.37 10.06
C ASP A 134 13.94 -10.68 9.90
N THR A 135 13.51 -11.05 8.68
CA THR A 135 12.81 -12.34 8.57
C THR A 135 13.74 -13.51 8.90
N GLU A 136 15.04 -13.44 8.63
CA GLU A 136 16.00 -14.49 9.03
C GLU A 136 16.34 -14.48 10.53
N GLU A 137 16.50 -13.31 11.15
CA GLU A 137 16.79 -13.22 12.59
C GLU A 137 15.54 -13.58 13.41
N GLU A 138 14.34 -13.09 13.05
CA GLU A 138 13.08 -13.53 13.67
C GLU A 138 12.74 -15.00 13.35
N LEU A 139 13.04 -15.52 12.14
CA LEU A 139 12.88 -16.95 11.83
C LEU A 139 13.84 -17.81 12.63
N SER A 140 15.08 -17.36 12.87
CA SER A 140 16.04 -18.09 13.69
C SER A 140 15.61 -18.09 15.16
N ILE A 141 15.13 -16.96 15.70
CA ILE A 141 14.59 -16.86 17.06
C ILE A 141 13.30 -17.68 17.21
N LEU A 142 12.43 -17.73 16.20
CA LEU A 142 11.24 -18.57 16.19
C LEU A 142 11.59 -20.06 16.07
N ARG A 143 12.58 -20.42 15.25
CA ARG A 143 13.06 -21.79 15.09
C ARG A 143 13.70 -22.31 16.38
N ASP A 144 14.55 -21.51 17.01
CA ASP A 144 15.16 -21.83 18.30
C ASP A 144 14.12 -21.93 19.43
N LYS A 145 13.07 -21.09 19.41
CA LYS A 145 11.95 -21.22 20.36
C LYS A 145 11.11 -22.48 20.13
N ILE A 146 10.87 -22.86 18.88
CA ILE A 146 10.12 -24.09 18.55
C ILE A 146 10.94 -25.33 18.91
N GLU A 147 12.25 -25.33 18.63
CA GLU A 147 13.15 -26.44 18.94
C GLU A 147 13.29 -26.62 20.47
N ASN A 148 13.49 -25.53 21.22
CA ASN A 148 13.58 -25.59 22.70
C ASN A 148 12.25 -25.96 23.38
N ASN A 149 11.10 -25.54 22.85
CA ASN A 149 9.79 -25.92 23.41
C ASN A 149 9.42 -27.38 23.08
N SER A 150 9.85 -27.91 21.92
CA SER A 150 9.62 -29.32 21.57
C SER A 150 10.35 -30.29 22.49
N THR A 151 11.52 -29.91 23.02
CA THR A 151 12.28 -30.74 23.96
C THR A 151 11.70 -30.71 25.38
N GLN A 152 10.97 -29.65 25.75
CA GLN A 152 10.30 -29.54 27.04
C GLN A 152 8.98 -30.32 27.10
N ASP A 153 8.23 -30.37 25.99
CA ASP A 153 6.98 -31.12 25.91
C ASP A 153 7.21 -32.64 25.84
N GLU A 154 8.29 -33.13 25.19
CA GLU A 154 8.64 -34.56 25.23
C GLU A 154 9.06 -35.05 26.63
N ALA A 155 9.65 -34.19 27.46
CA ALA A 155 10.00 -34.52 28.84
C ALA A 155 8.76 -34.63 29.75
N GLN A 156 7.74 -33.79 29.57
CA GLN A 156 6.51 -33.83 30.37
C GLN A 156 5.51 -34.93 29.95
N ILE A 157 5.48 -35.31 28.67
CA ILE A 157 4.64 -36.42 28.18
C ILE A 157 5.17 -37.78 28.68
N THR A 158 6.48 -37.89 28.92
CA THR A 158 7.11 -39.13 29.43
C THR A 158 6.90 -39.30 30.95
N GLU A 159 6.86 -38.21 31.74
CA GLU A 159 6.53 -38.29 33.16
C GLU A 159 5.03 -38.54 33.41
N THR A 160 4.14 -37.88 32.67
CA THR A 160 2.68 -38.01 32.87
C THR A 160 2.15 -39.41 32.53
N ASN A 161 2.76 -40.11 31.55
CA ASN A 161 2.38 -41.50 31.22
C ASN A 161 2.88 -42.54 32.24
N LYS A 162 3.88 -42.22 33.05
CA LYS A 162 4.38 -43.15 34.09
C LYS A 162 3.43 -43.24 35.29
N ASP A 163 2.71 -42.16 35.58
CA ASP A 163 1.73 -42.11 36.67
C ASP A 163 0.35 -42.64 36.26
N LEU A 164 -0.03 -42.49 34.98
CA LEU A 164 -1.31 -43.05 34.45
C LEU A 164 -1.31 -44.59 34.36
N VAL A 165 -0.16 -45.23 34.09
CA VAL A 165 -0.07 -46.70 34.05
C VAL A 165 -0.12 -47.34 35.45
N LYS A 166 0.22 -46.59 36.51
CA LYS A 166 0.12 -47.08 37.90
C LYS A 166 -1.29 -47.01 38.48
N SER A 167 -2.15 -46.11 37.97
CA SER A 167 -3.50 -45.92 38.51
C SER A 167 -4.57 -46.83 37.88
N ASN A 168 -4.25 -47.56 36.81
CA ASN A 168 -5.23 -48.34 36.04
C ASN A 168 -5.27 -49.85 36.35
N ASN A 169 -4.55 -50.31 37.39
CA ASN A 169 -4.44 -51.73 37.74
C ASN A 169 -5.28 -52.16 38.96
N ASN A 170 -6.25 -51.35 39.42
CA ASN A 170 -7.00 -51.62 40.66
C ASN A 170 -8.53 -51.61 40.53
N ASN A 171 -9.10 -51.57 39.33
CA ASN A 171 -10.56 -51.62 39.14
C ASN A 171 -10.96 -52.75 38.18
N ASP A 172 -10.53 -53.97 38.49
CA ASP A 172 -11.20 -55.19 38.06
C ASP A 172 -12.05 -55.67 39.24
N ASP A 173 -13.34 -55.33 39.22
CA ASP A 173 -14.45 -56.09 39.85
C ASP A 173 -15.65 -55.15 39.94
N GLU A 174 -16.56 -55.20 38.96
CA GLU A 174 -18.01 -55.31 39.21
C GLU A 174 -18.85 -55.19 37.92
N ASN A 175 -19.84 -56.09 37.84
CA ASN A 175 -21.10 -56.00 37.10
C ASN A 175 -21.10 -56.14 35.57
N ASP A 176 -21.00 -57.39 35.15
CA ASP A 176 -22.17 -58.24 34.81
C ASP A 176 -23.51 -57.58 34.41
N SER A 177 -24.13 -58.19 33.39
CA SER A 177 -25.55 -58.15 33.01
C SER A 177 -26.18 -56.81 32.61
N PHE A 178 -26.52 -56.64 31.32
CA PHE A 178 -27.94 -56.55 30.93
C PHE A 178 -28.17 -56.81 29.43
N LYS A 179 -29.28 -57.53 29.18
CA LYS A 179 -29.74 -58.13 27.93
C LYS A 179 -30.26 -57.15 26.87
N PHE A 180 -30.12 -57.62 25.62
CA PHE A 180 -30.95 -57.36 24.42
C PHE A 180 -32.38 -56.89 24.66
N VAL A 181 -32.82 -55.89 23.89
CA VAL A 181 -34.18 -55.82 23.30
C VAL A 181 -34.11 -55.22 21.89
N ASN A 182 -34.95 -55.82 21.04
CA ASN A 182 -35.18 -55.72 19.61
C ASN A 182 -36.07 -54.52 19.19
N GLU A 183 -36.39 -54.47 17.89
CA GLU A 183 -37.48 -53.76 17.17
C GLU A 183 -37.15 -52.39 16.56
N GLU A 184 -37.04 -52.27 15.23
CA GLU A 184 -38.11 -52.20 14.19
C GLU A 184 -39.03 -50.96 14.28
N ASN A 185 -38.92 -50.09 13.25
CA ASN A 185 -39.99 -49.48 12.43
C ASN A 185 -39.59 -48.06 11.98
N LYS A 186 -39.45 -47.84 10.66
CA LYS A 186 -40.43 -47.16 9.78
C LYS A 186 -40.79 -45.74 10.26
N GLU A 187 -40.23 -44.73 9.61
CA GLU A 187 -40.83 -43.99 8.47
C GLU A 187 -39.75 -43.19 7.74
#